data_AF-A0AAV4BMP4-F1
#
_entry.id   AF-A0AAV4BMP4-F1
#
_cell.length_a   1.000
_cell.length_b   1.000
_cell.length_c   1.000
_cell.angle_alpha   90.00
_cell.angle_beta   90.00
_cell.angle_gamma   90.00
#
_symmetry.space_group_name_H-M   'P 1'
#
loop_
_entity.id
_entity.type
_entity.pdbx_description
1 polymer ?
#
loop_
_entity_poly.entity_id
_entity_poly.type
_entity_poly.pdbx_seq_one_letter_code
_entity_poly.pdbx_strand_id
1 'polypeptide(L)'
;MICRYREALLPYYRFKEEILSVVPFASVIYDVISDNETEILKDYVKDSLERGTVGDSNDQSISDIRTSDLAWIWDHDNPVAADISLRIKHLTGLEVEQKFPYGPTSSEAFQ
;
A
#
# COMPACT_ATOMS: atom_id res chain seq x y z
N MET A 1 -22.29 4.56 -9.43
CA MET A 1 -21.43 4.42 -8.24
C MET A 1 -22.26 3.82 -7.13
N ILE A 2 -21.70 2.87 -6.39
CA ILE A 2 -22.40 2.14 -5.32
C ILE A 2 -21.59 2.31 -4.05
N CYS A 3 -22.20 2.91 -3.03
CA CYS A 3 -21.60 3.06 -1.71
C CYS A 3 -22.09 1.93 -0.80
N ARG A 4 -21.16 1.24 -0.13
CA ARG A 4 -21.48 0.17 0.81
C ARG A 4 -20.51 0.17 1.99
N TYR A 5 -20.97 -0.41 3.10
CA TYR A 5 -20.07 -0.81 4.17
C TYR A 5 -19.55 -2.21 3.87
N ARG A 6 -18.23 -2.35 3.72
CA ARG A 6 -17.57 -3.63 3.55
C ARG A 6 -17.28 -4.24 4.91
N GLU A 7 -17.62 -5.51 5.05
CA GLU A 7 -17.31 -6.29 6.25
C GLU A 7 -15.81 -6.54 6.33
N ALA A 8 -15.26 -6.39 7.53
CA ALA A 8 -13.89 -6.79 7.84
C ALA A 8 -13.91 -8.08 8.68
N LEU A 9 -12.72 -8.59 9.02
CA LEU A 9 -12.58 -9.78 9.86
C LEU A 9 -13.24 -9.62 11.25
N LEU A 10 -13.32 -8.39 11.77
CA LEU A 10 -14.02 -8.08 13.02
C LEU A 10 -15.47 -7.65 12.71
N PRO A 11 -16.50 -8.28 13.30
CA PRO A 11 -17.91 -8.01 12.98
C PRO A 11 -18.39 -6.56 13.17
N TYR A 12 -17.75 -5.83 14.07
CA TYR A 12 -18.07 -4.44 14.39
C TYR A 12 -17.23 -3.42 13.62
N TYR A 13 -16.21 -3.86 12.89
CA TYR A 13 -15.35 -2.99 12.11
C TYR A 13 -15.79 -3.00 10.65
N ARG A 14 -16.15 -1.83 10.11
CA ARG A 14 -16.69 -1.68 8.75
C ARG A 14 -15.94 -0.60 8.00
N PHE A 15 -15.56 -0.91 6.77
CA PHE A 15 -14.95 0.06 5.87
C PHE A 15 -16.00 0.71 4.99
N LYS A 16 -15.89 2.02 4.77
CA LYS A 16 -16.70 2.76 3.82
C LYS A 16 -16.11 2.56 2.42
N GLU A 17 -16.77 1.80 1.57
CA GLU A 17 -16.33 1.51 0.20
C GLU A 17 -17.27 2.16 -0.82
N GLU A 18 -16.70 2.83 -1.81
CA GLU A 18 -17.39 3.34 -2.98
C GLU A 18 -16.86 2.65 -4.22
N ILE A 19 -17.72 1.89 -4.91
CA ILE A 19 -17.37 1.20 -6.15
C ILE A 19 -17.48 2.19 -7.32
N LEU A 20 -16.33 2.50 -7.92
CA LEU A 20 -16.21 3.38 -9.08
C LEU A 20 -16.47 2.63 -10.39
N SER A 21 -15.92 1.42 -10.51
CA SER A 21 -16.08 0.55 -11.68
C SER A 21 -16.12 -0.92 -11.26
N VAL A 22 -16.91 -1.71 -11.99
CA VAL A 22 -17.00 -3.17 -11.79
C VAL A 22 -16.05 -3.90 -12.73
N VAL A 23 -15.78 -3.35 -13.92
CA VAL A 23 -14.88 -3.93 -14.93
C VAL A 23 -14.06 -2.80 -15.59
N PRO A 24 -12.76 -2.67 -15.28
CA PRO A 24 -12.04 -3.36 -14.20
C PRO A 24 -12.61 -2.98 -12.82
N PHE A 25 -12.47 -3.88 -11.84
CA PHE A 25 -12.92 -3.59 -10.48
C PHE A 25 -12.05 -2.49 -9.86
N ALA A 26 -12.66 -1.36 -9.53
CA ALA A 26 -12.01 -0.24 -8.87
C ALA A 26 -12.93 0.34 -7.80
N SER A 27 -12.42 0.47 -6.58
CA SER A 27 -13.14 1.07 -5.46
C SER A 27 -12.26 2.04 -4.67
N VAL A 28 -12.91 3.04 -4.08
CA VAL A 28 -12.32 3.97 -3.12
C VAL A 28 -12.75 3.54 -1.73
N ILE A 29 -11.80 3.47 -0.80
CA ILE A 29 -12.09 3.12 0.59
C ILE A 29 -11.68 4.27 1.47
N TYR A 30 -12.65 4.78 2.21
CA TYR A 30 -12.49 6.00 3.01
C TYR A 30 -12.00 5.69 4.41
N ASP A 31 -11.28 6.66 4.99
CA ASP A 31 -10.85 6.66 6.39
C ASP A 31 -9.99 5.45 6.80
N VAL A 32 -9.21 4.89 5.87
CA VAL A 32 -8.34 3.73 6.13
C VAL A 32 -7.13 4.10 7.00
N ILE A 33 -6.55 5.28 6.75
CA ILE A 33 -5.38 5.81 7.45
C ILE A 33 -5.79 7.12 8.11
N SER A 34 -5.49 7.28 9.39
CA SER A 34 -5.77 8.52 10.12
C SER A 34 -4.72 9.61 9.82
N ASP A 35 -5.09 10.87 10.06
CA ASP A 35 -4.17 12.00 9.88
C ASP A 35 -2.91 11.85 10.75
N ASN A 36 -3.05 11.37 11.99
CA ASN A 36 -1.92 11.16 12.89
C ASN A 36 -0.95 10.09 12.36
N GLU A 37 -1.47 8.96 11.87
CA GLU A 37 -0.64 7.91 11.28
C GLU A 37 0.07 8.42 10.01
N THR A 38 -0.63 9.23 9.22
CA THR A 38 -0.07 9.87 8.03
C THR A 38 1.11 10.78 8.39
N GLU A 39 0.98 11.61 9.41
CA GLU A 39 2.07 12.48 9.86
C GLU A 39 3.25 11.68 10.43
N ILE A 40 3.00 10.62 11.21
CA ILE A 40 4.07 9.73 11.70
C ILE A 40 4.87 9.12 10.54
N LEU A 41 4.19 8.63 9.50
CA LEU A 41 4.88 8.05 8.34
C LEU A 41 5.63 9.11 7.53
N LYS A 42 5.05 10.30 7.33
CA LYS A 42 5.74 11.41 6.64
C LYS A 42 7.00 11.82 7.39
N ASP A 43 6.92 11.97 8.71
CA ASP A 43 8.07 12.33 9.53
C ASP A 43 9.15 11.26 9.53
N TYR A 44 8.76 9.98 9.43
CA TYR A 44 9.69 8.86 9.31
C TYR A 44 10.45 8.87 7.99
N VAL A 45 9.79 9.17 6.87
CA VAL A 45 10.43 9.07 5.53
C VAL A 45 11.14 10.35 5.07
N LYS A 46 10.87 11.51 5.67
CA LYS A 46 11.32 12.81 5.14
C LYS A 46 12.82 12.89 4.82
N ASP A 47 13.66 12.23 5.62
CA ASP A 47 15.11 12.26 5.48
C ASP A 47 15.67 11.12 4.60
N SER A 48 14.81 10.17 4.20
CA SER A 48 15.16 8.96 3.45
C SER A 48 14.52 8.90 2.05
N LEU A 49 13.97 10.01 1.57
CA LEU A 49 13.39 10.10 0.22
C LEU A 49 14.51 10.14 -0.82
N GLU A 50 14.49 9.17 -1.73
CA GLU A 50 15.41 9.09 -2.86
C GLU A 50 14.68 9.26 -4.18
N ARG A 51 15.41 9.78 -5.19
CA ARG A 51 14.85 9.96 -6.52
C ARG A 51 14.42 8.63 -7.10
N GLY A 52 13.15 8.53 -7.50
CA GLY A 52 12.65 7.31 -8.08
C GLY A 52 13.32 6.95 -9.40
N THR A 53 13.97 5.79 -9.46
CA THR A 53 14.53 5.19 -10.68
C THR A 53 13.57 4.19 -11.34
N VAL A 54 13.67 4.01 -12.66
CA VAL A 54 12.97 2.97 -13.42
C VAL A 54 13.99 2.00 -14.02
N GLY A 55 13.59 0.74 -14.17
CA GLY A 55 14.45 -0.32 -14.70
C GLY A 55 14.70 -1.43 -13.68
N ASP A 56 15.29 -2.52 -14.16
CA ASP A 56 15.70 -3.64 -13.32
C ASP A 56 16.94 -3.26 -12.49
N SER A 57 17.22 -4.02 -11.44
CA SER A 57 18.38 -3.94 -10.55
C SER A 57 19.72 -3.69 -11.26
N ASN A 58 19.90 -4.20 -12.48
CA ASN A 58 21.13 -4.04 -13.27
C ASN A 58 21.17 -2.80 -14.18
N ASP A 59 20.03 -2.14 -14.44
CA ASP A 59 19.94 -1.00 -15.37
C ASP A 59 18.89 0.00 -14.89
N GLN A 60 19.18 0.65 -13.76
CA GLN A 60 18.32 1.67 -13.19
C GLN A 60 18.65 3.04 -13.80
N SER A 61 17.63 3.71 -14.34
CA SER A 61 17.74 5.07 -14.89
C SER A 61 16.73 6.00 -14.24
N ILE A 62 17.08 7.28 -14.13
CA ILE A 62 16.11 8.31 -13.75
C ILE A 62 15.25 8.59 -14.98
N SER A 63 13.94 8.38 -14.85
CA SER A 63 12.99 8.62 -15.95
C SER A 63 12.25 9.93 -15.75
N ASP A 64 12.03 10.64 -16.85
CA ASP A 64 11.21 11.84 -16.89
C ASP A 64 9.71 11.55 -16.64
N ILE A 65 9.30 10.28 -16.72
CA ILE A 65 7.91 9.86 -16.50
C ILE A 65 7.63 9.63 -15.00
N ARG A 66 8.63 9.16 -14.23
CA ARG A 66 8.51 8.99 -12.77
C ARG A 66 9.31 10.08 -12.06
N THR A 67 8.67 11.22 -11.82
CA THR A 67 9.31 12.39 -11.21
C THR A 67 9.19 12.48 -9.69
N SER A 68 8.67 11.43 -9.04
CA SER A 68 8.48 11.40 -7.58
C SER A 68 9.72 10.87 -6.86
N ASP A 69 10.00 11.43 -5.69
CA ASP A 69 10.93 10.85 -4.73
C ASP A 69 10.17 9.88 -3.80
N LEU A 70 10.84 8.82 -3.35
CA LEU A 70 10.22 7.72 -2.61
C LEU A 70 11.16 7.11 -1.58
N ALA A 71 10.57 6.50 -0.57
CA ALA A 71 11.25 5.74 0.47
C ALA A 71 10.44 4.47 0.74
N TRP A 72 11.14 3.39 1.09
CA TRP A 72 10.51 2.16 1.57
C TRP A 72 10.33 2.22 3.08
N ILE A 73 9.19 1.75 3.56
CA ILE A 73 8.92 1.57 4.99
C ILE A 73 8.67 0.09 5.22
N TRP A 74 9.52 -0.53 6.04
CA TRP A 74 9.36 -1.93 6.39
C TRP A 74 8.46 -2.07 7.63
N ASP A 75 7.64 -3.13 7.66
CA ASP A 75 6.67 -3.33 8.75
C ASP A 75 7.38 -3.50 10.11
N HIS A 76 8.60 -4.06 10.10
CA HIS A 76 9.39 -4.26 11.31
C HIS A 76 10.08 -2.98 11.82
N ASP A 77 10.19 -1.94 10.99
CA ASP A 77 10.86 -0.69 11.35
C ASP A 77 9.91 0.34 11.97
N ASN A 78 8.62 0.26 11.67
CA ASN A 78 7.63 1.20 12.17
C ASN A 78 6.33 0.48 12.57
N PRO A 79 5.90 0.55 13.85
CA PRO A 79 4.68 -0.12 14.29
C PRO A 79 3.42 0.41 13.59
N VAL A 80 3.39 1.69 13.19
CA VAL A 80 2.27 2.25 12.42
C VAL A 80 2.18 1.61 11.05
N ALA A 81 3.32 1.32 10.41
CA ALA A 81 3.33 0.61 9.13
C ALA A 81 2.76 -0.80 9.28
N ALA A 82 3.19 -1.56 10.31
CA ALA A 82 2.63 -2.88 10.61
C ALA A 82 1.11 -2.86 10.83
N ASP A 83 0.59 -1.88 11.59
CA ASP A 83 -0.85 -1.74 11.84
C ASP A 83 -1.64 -1.37 10.57
N ILE A 84 -1.05 -0.59 9.66
CA ILE A 84 -1.63 -0.29 8.34
C ILE A 84 -1.64 -1.56 7.48
N SER A 85 -0.55 -2.32 7.44
CA SER A 85 -0.46 -3.59 6.70
C SER A 85 -1.52 -4.59 7.15
N LEU A 86 -1.73 -4.74 8.47
CA LEU A 86 -2.81 -5.57 9.02
C LEU A 86 -4.22 -5.09 8.61
N ARG A 87 -4.46 -3.78 8.59
CA ARG A 87 -5.73 -3.22 8.08
C ARG A 87 -5.92 -3.51 6.59
N ILE A 88 -4.88 -3.39 5.78
CA ILE A 88 -4.91 -3.71 4.34
C ILE A 88 -5.21 -5.20 4.12
N LYS A 89 -4.59 -6.08 4.91
CA LYS A 89 -4.89 -7.53 4.91
C LYS A 89 -6.37 -7.78 5.18
N HIS A 90 -6.94 -7.16 6.21
CA HIS A 90 -8.36 -7.31 6.53
C HIS A 90 -9.30 -6.73 5.48
N LEU A 91 -8.90 -5.64 4.83
CA LEU A 91 -9.69 -4.95 3.81
C LEU A 91 -9.70 -5.71 2.48
N THR A 92 -8.53 -6.20 2.05
CA THR A 92 -8.36 -6.88 0.76
C THR A 92 -8.61 -8.38 0.82
N GLY A 93 -8.38 -8.99 1.99
CA GLY A 93 -8.31 -10.46 2.14
C GLY A 93 -7.04 -11.07 1.54
N LEU A 94 -6.06 -10.24 1.15
CA LEU A 94 -4.80 -10.67 0.55
C LEU A 94 -3.70 -10.77 1.61
N GLU A 95 -2.71 -11.60 1.33
CA GLU A 95 -1.51 -11.71 2.17
C GLU A 95 -0.62 -10.47 1.98
N VAL A 96 -0.15 -9.90 3.08
CA VAL A 96 0.64 -8.65 3.09
C VAL A 96 2.07 -8.87 3.58
N GLU A 97 2.46 -10.12 3.81
CA GLU A 97 3.83 -10.46 4.21
C GLU A 97 4.84 -9.90 3.21
N GLN A 98 5.75 -9.09 3.71
CA GLN A 98 6.80 -8.47 2.91
C GLN A 98 7.74 -9.56 2.37
N LYS A 99 7.73 -9.72 1.04
CA LYS A 99 8.64 -10.63 0.33
C LYS A 99 9.96 -9.90 0.12
N PHE A 100 11.01 -10.35 0.80
CA PHE A 100 12.38 -9.90 0.53
C PHE A 100 12.80 -10.31 -0.90
N PRO A 101 13.77 -9.61 -1.53
CA PRO A 101 14.13 -9.76 -2.94
C PRO A 101 14.60 -11.15 -3.39
N TYR A 102 14.70 -12.13 -2.48
CA TYR A 102 15.00 -13.53 -2.80
C TYR A 102 13.74 -14.43 -2.86
N GLY A 103 12.55 -13.86 -2.69
CA GLY A 103 11.27 -14.55 -2.80
C GLY A 103 10.60 -14.33 -4.17
N PRO A 104 9.62 -15.17 -4.55
CA PRO A 104 8.85 -14.99 -5.78
C PRO A 104 8.18 -13.61 -5.78
N THR A 105 8.29 -12.90 -6.90
CA THR A 105 7.70 -11.56 -7.03
C THR A 105 6.17 -11.67 -7.04
N SER A 106 5.48 -10.69 -6.47
CA SER A 106 4.01 -10.68 -6.42
C SER A 106 3.35 -10.73 -7.80
N SER A 107 4.08 -10.38 -8.86
CA SER A 107 3.68 -10.49 -10.27
C SER A 107 3.78 -11.91 -10.86
N GLU A 108 4.62 -12.80 -10.30
CA GLU A 108 4.78 -14.17 -10.82
C GLU A 108 3.55 -15.05 -10.55
N ALA A 109 2.76 -14.73 -9.53
CA ALA A 109 1.56 -15.51 -9.19
C ALA A 109 0.43 -15.39 -10.24
N PHE A 110 0.55 -14.47 -11.21
CA PHE A 110 -0.48 -14.17 -12.21
C PHE A 110 0.03 -14.28 -13.67
N GLN A 111 1.22 -14.87 -13.89
CA GLN A 111 1.75 -15.18 -15.22
C GLN A 111 1.48 -16.63 -15.64
#